data_AF-A0A1G5UF19-F1
#
_entry.id   AF-A0A1G5UF19-F1
#
_cell.length_a   1.000
_cell.length_b   1.000
_cell.length_c   1.000
_cell.angle_alpha   90.00
_cell.angle_beta   90.00
_cell.angle_gamma   90.00
#
_symmetry.space_group_name_H-M   'P 1'
#
loop_
_entity.id
_entity.type
_entity.pdbx_description
1 polymer ?
#
loop_
_entity_poly.entity_id
_entity_poly.type
_entity_poly.pdbx_seq_one_letter_code
_entity_poly.pdbx_strand_id
1 'polypeptide(L)'
;MSAQTAIAILDSMFDLFKEMGSGIALDLNWFAIARRLQQVRAEAVWSADLDFVAVKLKAHAAHYAATYREPLGSEAIRKKNAERLDEVVRHYSILRAHLEQQLPAS
;
A
#
# COMPACT_ATOMS: atom_id res chain seq x y z
N MET A 1 -7.32 -12.93 -14.93
CA MET A 1 -7.03 -11.57 -15.40
C MET A 1 -8.32 -10.78 -15.49
N SER A 2 -8.58 -9.97 -14.47
CA SER A 2 -9.74 -9.10 -14.30
C SER A 2 -9.29 -7.87 -13.52
N ALA A 3 -9.43 -6.69 -14.10
CA ALA A 3 -9.09 -5.43 -13.43
C ALA A 3 -9.94 -5.24 -12.15
N GLN A 4 -11.20 -5.68 -12.15
CA GLN A 4 -12.06 -5.67 -10.97
C GLN A 4 -11.51 -6.57 -9.85
N THR A 5 -11.01 -7.77 -10.20
CA THR A 5 -10.40 -8.68 -9.21
C THR A 5 -9.10 -8.11 -8.66
N ALA A 6 -8.27 -7.50 -9.52
CA ALA A 6 -7.07 -6.79 -9.10
C ALA A 6 -7.37 -5.65 -8.12
N ILE A 7 -8.41 -4.84 -8.40
CA ILE A 7 -8.87 -3.77 -7.49
C ILE A 7 -9.36 -4.35 -6.17
N ALA A 8 -10.16 -5.41 -6.18
CA ALA A 8 -10.64 -6.04 -4.94
C ALA A 8 -9.49 -6.58 -4.07
N ILE A 9 -8.46 -7.19 -4.68
CA ILE A 9 -7.26 -7.63 -3.97
C ILE A 9 -6.51 -6.42 -3.39
N LEU A 10 -6.36 -5.35 -4.18
CA LEU A 10 -5.73 -4.11 -3.74
C LEU A 10 -6.48 -3.49 -2.56
N ASP A 11 -7.80 -3.32 -2.67
CA ASP A 11 -8.65 -2.73 -1.63
C ASP A 11 -8.61 -3.55 -0.32
N SER A 12 -8.38 -4.87 -0.39
CA SER A 12 -8.17 -5.71 0.80
C SER A 12 -6.89 -5.39 1.60
N MET A 13 -5.99 -4.55 1.07
CA MET A 13 -4.81 -4.05 1.78
C MET A 13 -5.15 -2.92 2.76
N PHE A 14 -6.32 -2.28 2.65
CA PHE A 14 -6.63 -1.08 3.42
C PHE A 14 -6.58 -1.31 4.94
N ASP A 15 -7.03 -2.47 5.39
CA ASP A 15 -6.96 -2.82 6.82
C ASP A 15 -5.51 -2.96 7.32
N LEU A 16 -4.56 -3.33 6.45
CA LEU A 16 -3.15 -3.37 6.80
C LEU A 16 -2.60 -1.98 7.12
N PHE A 17 -3.08 -0.93 6.43
CA PHE A 17 -2.62 0.44 6.71
C PHE A 17 -3.07 0.90 8.09
N LYS A 18 -4.26 0.48 8.54
CA LYS A 18 -4.74 0.79 9.90
C LYS A 18 -3.85 0.11 10.95
N GLU A 19 -3.54 -1.17 10.76
CA GLU A 19 -2.66 -1.91 11.67
C GLU A 19 -1.22 -1.37 11.65
N MET A 20 -0.73 -0.97 10.47
CA MET A 20 0.56 -0.30 10.36
C MET A 20 0.56 1.03 11.12
N GLY A 21 -0.51 1.83 10.98
CA GLY A 21 -0.65 3.09 11.70
C GLY A 21 -0.63 2.96 13.23
N SER A 22 -1.10 1.83 13.76
CA SER A 22 -1.03 1.54 15.20
C SER A 22 0.31 0.97 15.66
N GLY A 23 1.26 0.72 14.75
CA GLY A 23 2.55 0.11 15.08
C GLY A 23 2.49 -1.41 15.27
N ILE A 24 1.35 -2.04 14.98
CA ILE A 24 1.14 -3.47 15.23
C ILE A 24 1.71 -4.28 14.08
N ALA A 25 2.53 -5.28 14.43
CA ALA A 25 3.00 -6.32 13.50
C ALA A 25 3.56 -5.77 12.17
N LEU A 26 4.30 -4.65 12.22
CA LEU A 26 4.75 -3.91 11.05
C LEU A 26 5.49 -4.76 10.03
N ASP A 27 6.33 -5.68 10.51
CA ASP A 27 7.05 -6.61 9.66
C ASP A 27 6.09 -7.53 8.88
N LEU A 28 5.11 -8.12 9.57
CA LEU A 28 4.10 -8.98 8.95
C LEU A 28 3.23 -8.21 7.96
N ASN A 29 2.88 -6.97 8.30
CA ASN A 29 1.99 -6.15 7.49
C ASN A 29 2.65 -5.65 6.20
N TRP A 30 3.94 -5.27 6.22
CA TRP A 30 4.64 -4.94 4.97
C TRP A 30 4.79 -6.18 4.07
N PHE A 31 5.10 -7.36 4.63
CA PHE A 31 5.16 -8.60 3.86
C PHE A 31 3.79 -8.95 3.24
N ALA A 32 2.71 -8.73 3.98
CA ALA A 32 1.36 -8.94 3.50
C ALA A 32 0.98 -8.01 2.33
N ILE A 33 1.43 -6.75 2.35
CA ILE A 33 1.32 -5.83 1.20
C ILE A 33 2.08 -6.39 0.00
N ALA A 34 3.34 -6.80 0.18
CA ALA A 34 4.15 -7.35 -0.90
C ALA A 34 3.50 -8.61 -1.54
N ARG A 35 2.91 -9.48 -0.72
CA ARG A 35 2.18 -10.66 -1.20
C ARG A 35 0.92 -10.30 -1.98
N ARG A 36 0.12 -9.35 -1.49
CA ARG A 36 -1.08 -8.93 -2.21
C ARG A 36 -0.73 -8.23 -3.53
N LEU A 37 0.37 -7.48 -3.59
CA LEU A 37 0.86 -6.91 -4.85
C LEU A 37 1.22 -7.98 -5.90
N GLN A 38 1.75 -9.13 -5.47
CA GLN A 38 1.97 -10.28 -6.36
C GLN A 38 0.63 -10.86 -6.87
N GLN A 39 -0.41 -10.87 -6.04
CA GLN A 39 -1.75 -11.32 -6.45
C GLN A 39 -2.40 -10.33 -7.42
N VAL A 40 -2.31 -9.02 -7.16
CA VAL A 40 -2.68 -7.98 -8.13
C VAL A 40 -1.94 -8.19 -9.45
N ARG A 41 -0.67 -8.61 -9.37
CA ARG A 41 0.14 -8.88 -10.56
C ARG A 41 -0.40 -9.99 -11.45
N ALA A 42 -0.97 -11.03 -10.85
CA ALA A 42 -1.58 -12.12 -11.58
C ALA A 42 -2.91 -11.73 -12.27
N GLU A 43 -3.55 -10.64 -11.83
CA GLU A 43 -4.90 -10.28 -12.28
C GLU A 43 -4.99 -9.07 -13.20
N ALA A 44 -4.01 -8.16 -13.17
CA ALA A 44 -4.00 -6.93 -13.97
C ALA A 44 -3.08 -7.00 -15.19
N VAL A 45 -3.32 -6.13 -16.18
CA VAL A 45 -2.34 -5.86 -17.25
C VAL A 45 -1.29 -4.89 -16.73
N TRP A 46 0.01 -5.22 -16.89
CA TRP A 46 1.10 -4.40 -16.36
C TRP A 46 1.65 -3.44 -17.39
N SER A 47 1.55 -2.15 -17.08
CA SER A 47 2.34 -1.10 -17.70
C SER A 47 3.59 -0.81 -16.87
N ALA A 48 4.55 -0.10 -17.47
CA ALA A 48 5.73 0.39 -16.75
C ALA A 48 5.35 1.31 -15.57
N ASP A 49 4.32 2.13 -15.74
CA ASP A 49 3.83 3.03 -14.68
C ASP A 49 3.25 2.25 -13.51
N LEU A 50 2.43 1.24 -13.80
CA LEU A 50 1.82 0.37 -12.78
C LEU A 50 2.91 -0.40 -12.01
N ASP A 51 3.93 -0.88 -12.71
CA ASP A 51 5.09 -1.53 -12.11
C ASP A 51 5.87 -0.58 -11.19
N PHE A 52 6.15 0.62 -11.68
CA PHE A 52 6.86 1.64 -10.92
C PHE A 52 6.11 2.03 -9.64
N VAL A 53 4.80 2.27 -9.72
CA VAL A 53 3.98 2.64 -8.56
C VAL A 53 3.88 1.48 -7.57
N ALA A 54 3.72 0.23 -8.03
CA ALA A 54 3.70 -0.94 -7.15
C ALA A 54 5.03 -1.12 -6.40
N VAL A 55 6.16 -0.90 -7.07
CA VAL A 55 7.49 -0.90 -6.43
C VAL A 55 7.60 0.21 -5.39
N LYS A 56 7.11 1.42 -5.69
CA LYS A 56 7.09 2.54 -4.74
C LYS A 56 6.23 2.23 -3.51
N LEU A 57 5.02 1.71 -3.70
CA LEU A 57 4.16 1.31 -2.60
C LEU A 57 4.87 0.31 -1.66
N LYS A 58 5.46 -0.73 -2.23
CA LYS A 58 6.23 -1.73 -1.47
C LYS A 58 7.41 -1.11 -0.71
N ALA A 59 8.18 -0.25 -1.37
CA ALA A 59 9.35 0.40 -0.77
C ALA A 59 8.97 1.34 0.38
N HIS A 60 7.92 2.14 0.22
CA HIS A 60 7.42 3.02 1.28
C HIS A 60 6.84 2.24 2.45
N ALA A 61 6.12 1.14 2.21
CA ALA A 61 5.62 0.27 3.27
C ALA A 61 6.78 -0.34 4.10
N ALA A 62 7.82 -0.84 3.42
CA ALA A 62 9.02 -1.37 4.08
C ALA A 62 9.78 -0.27 4.86
N HIS A 63 9.91 0.92 4.28
CA HIS A 63 10.55 2.06 4.95
C HIS A 63 9.76 2.52 6.18
N TYR A 64 8.43 2.55 6.10
CA TYR A 64 7.57 2.85 7.23
C TYR A 64 7.82 1.86 8.38
N ALA A 65 7.74 0.56 8.09
CA ALA A 65 7.98 -0.49 9.08
C ALA A 65 9.36 -0.34 9.74
N ALA A 66 10.41 -0.14 8.94
CA ALA A 66 11.78 -0.02 9.43
C ALA A 66 12.08 1.26 10.23
N THR A 67 11.30 2.33 10.02
CA THR A 67 11.58 3.65 10.64
C THR A 67 10.52 4.08 11.64
N TYR A 68 9.52 3.25 11.89
CA TYR A 68 8.49 3.48 12.88
C TYR A 68 9.11 3.69 14.26
N ARG A 69 8.52 4.62 15.01
CA ARG A 69 8.87 4.85 16.41
C ARG A 69 7.60 4.89 17.23
N GLU A 70 7.57 4.14 18.32
CA GLU A 70 6.45 4.23 19.25
C GLU A 70 6.34 5.66 19.80
N PRO A 71 5.16 6.30 19.76
CA PRO A 71 5.06 7.69 20.13
C PRO A 71 5.33 7.99 21.59
N LEU A 72 5.06 7.06 22.52
CA LEU A 72 5.25 7.23 23.98
C LEU A 72 4.80 8.62 24.50
N GLY A 73 3.63 9.08 24.04
CA GLY A 73 3.07 10.40 24.38
C GLY A 73 3.52 11.57 23.49
N SER A 74 4.60 11.43 22.71
CA SER A 74 5.13 12.46 21.80
C SER A 74 4.25 12.71 20.57
N GLU A 75 3.72 13.94 20.48
CA GLU A 75 2.95 14.39 19.32
C GLU A 75 3.81 14.50 18.06
N ALA A 76 5.08 14.91 18.21
CA ALA A 76 6.00 15.01 17.08
C ALA A 76 6.26 13.64 16.42
N ILE A 77 6.38 12.58 17.23
CA ILE A 77 6.53 11.21 16.71
C ILE A 77 5.23 10.73 16.07
N ARG A 78 4.05 10.98 16.69
CA ARG A 78 2.75 10.67 16.09
C ARG A 78 2.62 11.30 14.71
N LYS A 79 2.89 12.60 14.60
CA LYS A 79 2.81 13.34 13.34
C LYS A 79 3.77 12.76 12.29
N LYS A 80 5.03 12.48 12.65
CA LYS A 80 6.01 11.91 11.73
C LYS A 80 5.62 10.50 11.24
N ASN A 81 5.05 9.68 12.11
CA ASN A 81 4.52 8.38 11.69
C ASN A 81 3.33 8.56 10.75
N ALA A 82 2.39 9.45 11.06
CA ALA A 82 1.26 9.73 10.18
C ALA A 82 1.72 10.19 8.78
N GLU A 83 2.63 11.16 8.70
CA GLU A 83 3.20 11.65 7.43
C GLU A 83 3.83 10.53 6.59
N ARG A 84 4.53 9.58 7.24
CA ARG A 84 5.14 8.45 6.52
C ARG A 84 4.11 7.41 6.09
N LEU A 85 3.05 7.22 6.87
CA LEU A 85 1.95 6.33 6.50
C LEU A 85 1.16 6.92 5.33
N ASP A 86 0.94 8.23 5.32
CA ASP A 86 0.28 8.94 4.22
C ASP A 86 1.02 8.73 2.89
N GLU A 87 2.35 8.67 2.90
CA GLU A 87 3.13 8.33 1.71
C GLU A 87 2.87 6.89 1.20
N VAL A 88 2.63 5.93 2.09
CA VAL A 88 2.22 4.57 1.70
C VAL A 88 0.84 4.61 1.06
N VAL A 89 -0.12 5.26 1.71
CA VAL A 89 -1.51 5.39 1.23
C VAL A 89 -1.57 6.14 -0.10
N ARG A 90 -0.72 7.14 -0.31
CA ARG A 90 -0.61 7.88 -1.57
C ARG A 90 -0.28 6.98 -2.75
N HIS A 91 0.74 6.13 -2.62
CA HIS A 91 1.10 5.19 -3.70
C HIS A 91 0.05 4.12 -3.92
N TYR A 92 -0.64 3.69 -2.86
CA TYR A 92 -1.82 2.83 -2.98
C TYR A 92 -2.92 3.49 -3.84
N SER A 93 -3.27 4.74 -3.56
CA SER A 93 -4.31 5.45 -4.31
C SER A 93 -3.94 5.66 -5.78
N ILE A 94 -2.67 5.96 -6.07
CA ILE A 94 -2.17 6.06 -7.45
C ILE A 94 -2.26 4.71 -8.16
N LEU A 95 -1.86 3.62 -7.49
CA LEU A 95 -1.93 2.27 -8.07
C LEU A 95 -3.38 1.89 -8.37
N ARG A 96 -4.29 2.19 -7.45
CA ARG A 96 -5.73 1.94 -7.62
C ARG A 96 -6.29 2.70 -8.82
N ALA A 97 -5.95 3.99 -8.96
CA ALA A 97 -6.38 4.79 -10.11
C ALA A 97 -5.89 4.22 -11.46
N HIS A 98 -4.67 3.70 -11.52
CA HIS A 98 -4.16 3.02 -12.73
C HIS A 98 -4.91 1.73 -13.03
N LEU A 99 -5.33 0.97 -12.02
CA LEU A 99 -6.15 -0.23 -12.23
C LEU A 99 -7.57 0.14 -12.70
N GLU A 100 -8.14 1.22 -12.17
CA GLU A 100 -9.47 1.72 -12.59
C GLU A 100 -9.51 2.13 -14.05
N GLN A 101 -8.41 2.66 -14.60
CA GLN A 101 -8.30 2.98 -16.03
C GLN A 101 -8.37 1.75 -16.95
N GLN A 102 -8.19 0.54 -16.41
CA GLN A 102 -8.32 -0.71 -17.16
C GLN A 102 -9.76 -1.24 -17.18
N LEU A 103 -10.68 -0.62 -16.43
CA LEU A 103 -12.08 -0.99 -16.46
C LEU A 103 -12.70 -0.53 -17.80
N PRO A 104 -13.62 -1.32 -18.39
CA PRO A 104 -14.39 -0.85 -19.54
C PRO A 104 -15.13 0.44 -19.18
N ALA A 105 -15.24 1.37 -20.14
CA ALA A 105 -16.15 2.50 -19.99
C ALA A 105 -17.58 1.95 -19.84
N SER A 106 -18.20 2.24 -18.70
CA SER A 106 -19.59 1.87 -18.39
C SER A 106 -20.59 2.54 -19.34
#